data_AF-A0A7G2SCQ8-F1
#
_entry.id   AF-A0A7G2SCQ8-F1
#
_cell.length_a   1.000
_cell.length_b   1.000
_cell.length_c   1.000
_cell.angle_alpha   90.00
_cell.angle_beta   90.00
_cell.angle_gamma   90.00
#
_symmetry.space_group_name_H-M   'P 1'
#
loop_
_entity.id
_entity.type
_entity.pdbx_description
1 polymer ?
#
loop_
_entity_poly.entity_id
_entity_poly.type
_entity_poly.pdbx_seq_one_letter_code
_entity_poly.pdbx_strand_id
1 'polypeptide(L)'
;MTDRNKDLYSPDGKQGEEVVAEKERNRRLQLETQKIKTKNSRTQRWNRAKKIALQNMNNPQGGSFFDFDWTVGVSDNYIYARKDGRELKISSYEYPTLEAKLRKDGWELDFSDFNNVSNGRPGPLLDKMRNQVEKFGPEHVYILTARPHEAKKAIQDWLASEGIIIPLKNIITLANGSPEAKADAIVVKVEEGYNDIYFVDDHLGNVDAVQEVIDEMDIKGKSIQSRIKEAKEADELMRKTFADIAQVETHGKKVIFLVGGAGSGKSTITGKLALGYKIINPDDIMEPILNELDVPLDQSTHTKEQASLWGKVQAMVNKEIKDMITEAMATGENIIIDGTGASKKKMEELHGLFTQLGWDVGGLHVDTSVEVAKERNSKRDRKLRDVIVERNHEMVRKQIPIYQKLFGPNFFQINTDNLKLTDGLPAEFTEKISNFTNVNTKYSKSDQFNKILQETEGIPSKATVSATQAKVQSGRRIGMIDKVWGFIFPPSAYDLEMFIYRMLAKGKLGEKQKEWFKKNLFDPFTKAFNEIARTEQRIRADYRDLVKKMPEVRKMLKTKIPGSNLTYDHAIRVYLWNKMGIDMVKDHGMTKRDFKACIDAVDADSNLKTFAGRLSAIS
;
A
#
# COMPACT_ATOMS: atom_id res chain seq x y z
N MET A 1 46.25 -38.64 -10.96
CA MET A 1 44.97 -39.08 -10.36
C MET A 1 44.18 -39.78 -11.45
N THR A 2 43.68 -40.97 -11.13
CA THR A 2 43.35 -42.08 -12.04
C THR A 2 42.16 -41.85 -12.98
N ASP A 3 42.41 -42.06 -14.28
CA ASP A 3 41.44 -42.45 -15.30
C ASP A 3 40.71 -43.74 -14.91
N ARG A 4 39.40 -43.67 -14.69
CA ARG A 4 38.48 -44.82 -14.68
C ARG A 4 37.07 -44.38 -15.08
N ASN A 5 36.86 -44.12 -16.38
CA ASN A 5 35.56 -44.34 -17.02
C ASN A 5 35.67 -45.66 -17.79
N LYS A 6 35.28 -46.76 -17.14
CA LYS A 6 35.08 -48.05 -17.80
C LYS A 6 33.58 -48.29 -17.92
N ASP A 7 33.14 -48.29 -19.18
CA ASP A 7 32.02 -49.02 -19.77
C ASP A 7 31.19 -49.89 -18.82
N LEU A 8 29.99 -49.43 -18.50
CA LEU A 8 28.92 -50.22 -17.89
C LEU A 8 27.92 -50.61 -18.99
N TYR A 9 28.04 -51.83 -19.49
CA TYR A 9 27.07 -52.48 -20.37
C TYR A 9 26.09 -53.33 -19.55
N SER A 10 24.81 -53.39 -19.96
CA SER A 10 23.86 -54.40 -19.45
C SER A 10 24.24 -55.80 -19.99
N PRO A 11 23.70 -56.90 -19.40
CA PRO A 11 23.95 -58.28 -19.86
C PRO A 11 23.63 -58.56 -21.34
N ASP A 12 22.96 -57.62 -22.00
CA ASP A 12 22.39 -57.68 -23.33
C ASP A 12 23.12 -56.72 -24.31
N GLY A 13 24.24 -56.12 -23.90
CA GLY A 13 25.18 -55.43 -24.79
C GLY A 13 24.77 -54.00 -25.20
N LYS A 14 23.75 -53.40 -24.58
CA LYS A 14 23.36 -52.00 -24.80
C LYS A 14 24.10 -51.06 -23.84
N GLN A 15 24.53 -49.89 -24.35
CA GLN A 15 25.18 -48.86 -23.53
C GLN A 15 24.23 -48.32 -22.45
N GLY A 16 24.74 -47.98 -21.27
CA GLY A 16 23.92 -47.54 -20.12
C GLY A 16 22.94 -46.40 -20.41
N GLU A 17 23.27 -45.48 -21.32
CA GLU A 17 22.38 -44.40 -21.77
C GLU A 17 21.19 -44.91 -22.61
N GLU A 18 21.37 -45.96 -23.39
CA GLU A 18 20.35 -46.54 -24.26
C GLU A 18 19.28 -47.29 -23.45
N VAL A 19 19.68 -47.94 -22.35
CA VAL A 19 18.78 -48.63 -21.41
C VAL A 19 17.92 -47.63 -20.62
N VAL A 20 18.49 -46.46 -20.27
CA VAL A 20 17.75 -45.38 -19.60
C VAL A 20 16.74 -44.75 -20.56
N ALA A 21 17.14 -44.47 -21.80
CA ALA A 21 16.26 -43.93 -22.84
C ALA A 21 15.10 -44.90 -23.21
N GLU A 22 15.33 -46.20 -23.17
CA GLU A 22 14.30 -47.22 -23.42
C GLU A 22 13.30 -47.32 -22.25
N LYS A 23 13.76 -47.25 -21.00
CA LYS A 23 12.89 -47.16 -19.81
C LYS A 23 12.01 -45.91 -19.81
N GLU A 24 12.56 -44.76 -20.19
CA GLU A 24 11.79 -43.51 -20.28
C GLU A 24 10.73 -43.55 -21.39
N ARG A 25 11.05 -44.13 -22.56
CA ARG A 25 10.08 -44.34 -23.65
C ARG A 25 8.93 -45.24 -23.22
N ASN A 26 9.22 -46.36 -22.55
CA ASN A 26 8.19 -47.27 -22.06
C ASN A 26 7.28 -46.63 -20.99
N ARG A 27 7.85 -45.79 -20.11
CA ARG A 27 7.07 -45.00 -19.14
C ARG A 27 6.15 -43.99 -19.83
N ARG A 28 6.62 -43.32 -20.89
CA ARG A 28 5.78 -42.38 -21.68
C ARG A 28 4.62 -43.10 -22.35
N LEU A 29 4.86 -44.24 -22.98
CA LEU A 29 3.82 -45.05 -23.64
C LEU A 29 2.75 -45.56 -22.65
N GLN A 30 3.16 -45.97 -21.44
CA GLN A 30 2.21 -46.37 -20.39
C GLN A 30 1.33 -45.19 -19.92
N LEU A 31 1.91 -44.01 -19.71
CA LEU A 31 1.16 -42.80 -19.35
C LEU A 31 0.18 -42.38 -20.45
N GLU A 32 0.57 -42.50 -21.72
CA GLU A 32 -0.26 -42.17 -22.87
C GLU A 32 -1.43 -43.17 -23.02
N THR A 33 -1.16 -44.47 -22.83
CA THR A 33 -2.19 -45.51 -22.82
C THR A 33 -3.20 -45.32 -21.68
N GLN A 34 -2.73 -44.92 -20.49
CA GLN A 34 -3.61 -44.58 -19.37
C GLN A 34 -4.48 -43.36 -19.68
N LYS A 35 -3.90 -42.29 -20.23
CA LYS A 35 -4.66 -41.10 -20.65
C LYS A 35 -5.77 -41.42 -21.66
N ILE A 36 -5.49 -42.27 -22.65
CA ILE A 36 -6.47 -42.72 -23.66
C ILE A 36 -7.60 -43.53 -23.00
N LYS A 37 -7.28 -44.48 -22.11
CA LYS A 37 -8.28 -45.27 -21.38
C LYS A 37 -9.18 -44.39 -20.51
N THR A 38 -8.61 -43.43 -19.77
CA THR A 38 -9.37 -42.50 -18.92
C THR A 38 -10.28 -41.59 -19.74
N LYS A 39 -9.79 -41.08 -20.88
CA LYS A 39 -10.58 -40.28 -21.82
C LYS A 39 -11.78 -41.06 -22.36
N ASN A 40 -11.56 -42.32 -22.78
CA ASN A 40 -12.64 -43.19 -23.27
C ASN A 40 -13.69 -43.48 -22.18
N SER A 41 -13.27 -43.73 -20.92
CA SER A 41 -14.22 -43.96 -19.83
C SER A 41 -15.05 -42.72 -19.47
N ARG A 42 -14.45 -41.52 -19.55
CA ARG A 42 -15.16 -40.25 -19.28
C ARG A 42 -16.21 -39.98 -20.36
N THR A 43 -15.86 -40.14 -21.64
CA THR A 43 -16.82 -40.01 -22.75
C THR A 43 -17.98 -41.00 -22.65
N GLN A 44 -17.71 -42.25 -22.25
CA GLN A 44 -18.79 -43.23 -22.02
C GLN A 44 -19.73 -42.80 -20.90
N ARG A 45 -19.20 -42.31 -19.78
CA ARG A 45 -20.01 -41.80 -18.66
C ARG A 45 -20.84 -40.60 -19.08
N TRP A 46 -20.24 -39.64 -19.78
CA TRP A 46 -20.92 -38.47 -20.32
C TRP A 46 -22.15 -38.86 -21.16
N ASN A 47 -21.98 -39.80 -22.08
CA ASN A 47 -23.06 -40.27 -22.94
C ASN A 47 -24.18 -40.97 -22.16
N ARG A 48 -23.84 -41.71 -21.09
CA ARG A 48 -24.85 -42.34 -20.21
C ARG A 48 -25.62 -41.30 -19.40
N ALA A 49 -24.92 -40.35 -18.78
CA ALA A 49 -25.54 -39.26 -18.03
C ALA A 49 -26.49 -38.44 -18.93
N LYS A 50 -26.06 -38.10 -20.15
CA LYS A 50 -26.90 -37.40 -21.13
C LYS A 50 -28.15 -38.21 -21.52
N LYS A 51 -28.01 -39.53 -21.69
CA LYS A 51 -29.17 -40.40 -21.96
C LYS A 51 -30.17 -40.40 -20.79
N ILE A 52 -29.67 -40.47 -19.56
CA ILE A 52 -30.50 -40.46 -18.35
C ILE A 52 -31.20 -39.11 -18.18
N ALA A 53 -30.50 -37.99 -18.39
CA ALA A 53 -31.06 -36.65 -18.41
C ALA A 53 -32.26 -36.53 -19.35
N LEU A 54 -32.10 -37.01 -20.60
CA LEU A 54 -33.18 -37.03 -21.60
C LEU A 54 -34.34 -37.94 -21.19
N GLN A 55 -34.06 -39.13 -20.65
CA GLN A 55 -35.10 -40.06 -20.19
C GLN A 55 -35.95 -39.47 -19.05
N ASN A 56 -35.32 -38.65 -18.20
CA ASN A 56 -35.97 -38.07 -17.02
C ASN A 56 -36.46 -36.63 -17.25
N MET A 57 -36.42 -36.09 -18.47
CA MET A 57 -36.71 -34.67 -18.75
C MET A 57 -38.06 -34.17 -18.17
N ASN A 58 -39.05 -35.07 -18.08
CA ASN A 58 -40.39 -34.76 -17.55
C ASN A 58 -40.57 -35.10 -16.05
N ASN A 59 -39.54 -35.63 -15.39
CA ASN A 59 -39.57 -35.96 -13.96
C ASN A 59 -38.43 -35.21 -13.24
N PRO A 60 -38.69 -33.97 -12.76
CA PRO A 60 -37.64 -33.13 -12.19
C PRO A 60 -37.16 -33.65 -10.83
N GLN A 61 -35.86 -33.87 -10.70
CA GLN A 61 -35.17 -34.28 -9.50
C GLN A 61 -34.07 -33.27 -9.16
N GLY A 62 -34.32 -32.50 -8.11
CA GLY A 62 -33.49 -31.37 -7.69
C GLY A 62 -32.31 -31.75 -6.79
N GLY A 63 -31.15 -31.15 -7.04
CA GLY A 63 -29.96 -31.29 -6.20
C GLY A 63 -29.28 -29.95 -5.97
N SER A 64 -29.03 -29.61 -4.71
CA SER A 64 -28.29 -28.39 -4.33
C SER A 64 -26.88 -28.74 -3.88
N PHE A 65 -25.88 -28.20 -4.55
CA PHE A 65 -24.46 -28.52 -4.37
C PHE A 65 -23.71 -27.24 -4.00
N PHE A 66 -23.12 -27.23 -2.82
CA PHE A 66 -22.36 -26.09 -2.31
C PHE A 66 -20.90 -26.48 -2.13
N ASP A 67 -19.96 -25.66 -2.58
CA ASP A 67 -18.61 -25.73 -2.05
C ASP A 67 -18.62 -25.43 -0.53
N PHE A 68 -17.61 -25.94 0.18
CA PHE A 68 -17.49 -25.68 1.60
C PHE A 68 -16.76 -24.36 1.85
N ASP A 69 -15.52 -24.25 1.41
CA ASP A 69 -14.61 -23.18 1.76
C ASP A 69 -15.01 -21.88 1.06
N TRP A 70 -15.06 -20.77 1.80
CA TRP A 70 -15.50 -19.45 1.31
C TRP A 70 -16.94 -19.39 0.76
N THR A 71 -17.69 -20.50 0.85
CA THR A 71 -19.06 -20.62 0.34
C THR A 71 -20.04 -20.88 1.49
N VAL A 72 -19.95 -22.03 2.15
CA VAL A 72 -20.79 -22.39 3.30
C VAL A 72 -20.08 -22.12 4.63
N GLY A 73 -18.77 -22.33 4.68
CA GLY A 73 -17.95 -22.12 5.87
C GLY A 73 -16.62 -21.46 5.54
N VAL A 74 -16.03 -20.79 6.52
CA VAL A 74 -14.68 -20.23 6.46
C VAL A 74 -13.89 -20.76 7.65
N SER A 75 -12.72 -21.34 7.42
CA SER A 75 -11.84 -21.85 8.48
C SER A 75 -10.39 -21.36 8.34
N ASP A 76 -9.71 -21.25 9.47
CA ASP A 76 -8.32 -20.80 9.58
C ASP A 76 -7.34 -21.97 9.33
N ASN A 77 -7.50 -22.66 8.20
CA ASN A 77 -6.64 -23.79 7.83
C ASN A 77 -5.43 -23.37 6.99
N TYR A 78 -4.36 -24.19 7.05
CA TYR A 78 -3.08 -23.92 6.41
C TYR A 78 -2.63 -25.07 5.49
N ILE A 79 -1.92 -24.70 4.42
CA ILE A 79 -1.15 -25.59 3.56
C ILE A 79 0.33 -25.44 3.96
N TYR A 80 1.00 -26.56 4.20
CA TYR A 80 2.44 -26.55 4.48
C TYR A 80 3.20 -26.90 3.19
N ALA A 81 4.01 -25.97 2.68
CA ALA A 81 4.83 -26.20 1.50
C ALA A 81 6.29 -26.46 1.92
N ARG A 82 6.88 -27.58 1.51
CA ARG A 82 8.23 -28.00 1.88
C ARG A 82 9.14 -28.08 0.65
N LYS A 83 10.36 -27.52 0.76
CA LYS A 83 11.40 -27.62 -0.26
C LYS A 83 12.78 -27.30 0.34
N ASP A 84 13.79 -28.12 0.04
CA ASP A 84 15.20 -27.90 0.42
C ASP A 84 15.40 -27.60 1.93
N GLY A 85 14.67 -28.33 2.79
CA GLY A 85 14.70 -28.12 4.25
C GLY A 85 13.99 -26.85 4.75
N ARG A 86 13.32 -26.11 3.87
CA ARG A 86 12.47 -24.96 4.20
C ARG A 86 11.01 -25.37 4.23
N GLU A 87 10.25 -24.83 5.18
CA GLU A 87 8.79 -25.00 5.28
C GLU A 87 8.13 -23.62 5.23
N LEU A 88 7.14 -23.46 4.36
CA LEU A 88 6.25 -22.31 4.31
C LEU A 88 4.89 -22.74 4.86
N LYS A 89 4.34 -21.93 5.76
CA LYS A 89 2.97 -22.06 6.25
C LYS A 89 2.10 -21.06 5.49
N ILE A 90 1.19 -21.57 4.67
CA ILE A 90 0.41 -20.79 3.71
C ILE A 90 -1.06 -20.86 4.14
N SER A 91 -1.74 -19.73 4.32
CA SER A 91 -3.16 -19.77 4.65
C SER A 91 -4.02 -20.22 3.47
N SER A 92 -5.21 -20.75 3.75
CA SER A 92 -6.23 -21.08 2.73
C SER A 92 -6.56 -19.89 1.81
N TYR A 93 -6.47 -18.66 2.32
CA TYR A 93 -6.67 -17.42 1.57
C TYR A 93 -5.54 -17.13 0.57
N GLU A 94 -4.29 -17.38 0.97
CA GLU A 94 -3.11 -17.07 0.13
C GLU A 94 -2.86 -18.14 -0.94
N TYR A 95 -3.27 -19.38 -0.67
CA TYR A 95 -2.96 -20.54 -1.51
C TYR A 95 -3.38 -20.41 -2.98
N PRO A 96 -4.61 -19.97 -3.34
CA PRO A 96 -5.01 -19.82 -4.75
C PRO A 96 -4.08 -18.90 -5.55
N THR A 97 -3.50 -17.89 -4.90
CA THR A 97 -2.57 -16.94 -5.54
C THR A 97 -1.17 -17.53 -5.69
N LEU A 98 -0.76 -18.42 -4.78
CA LEU A 98 0.59 -18.99 -4.73
C LEU A 98 0.71 -20.33 -5.45
N GLU A 99 -0.39 -21.05 -5.67
CA GLU A 99 -0.40 -22.43 -6.16
C GLU A 99 0.44 -22.63 -7.42
N ALA A 100 0.18 -21.86 -8.48
CA ALA A 100 0.86 -22.03 -9.76
C ALA A 100 2.38 -21.86 -9.62
N LYS A 101 2.81 -20.92 -8.77
CA LYS A 101 4.22 -20.66 -8.50
C LYS A 101 4.84 -21.78 -7.66
N LEU A 102 4.20 -22.20 -6.57
CA LEU A 102 4.71 -23.28 -5.71
C LEU A 102 4.89 -24.58 -6.50
N ARG A 103 3.91 -24.93 -7.35
CA ARG A 103 3.99 -26.10 -8.22
C ARG A 103 5.11 -25.96 -9.26
N LYS A 104 5.20 -24.81 -9.93
CA LYS A 104 6.26 -24.51 -10.92
C LYS A 104 7.64 -24.59 -10.28
N ASP A 105 7.78 -24.11 -9.05
CA ASP A 105 9.02 -24.08 -8.31
C ASP A 105 9.32 -25.43 -7.63
N GLY A 106 8.46 -26.45 -7.75
CA GLY A 106 8.71 -27.80 -7.25
C GLY A 106 8.59 -27.97 -5.74
N TRP A 107 7.70 -27.22 -5.09
CA TRP A 107 7.38 -27.39 -3.67
C TRP A 107 6.49 -28.62 -3.44
N GLU A 108 6.77 -29.38 -2.38
CA GLU A 108 5.88 -30.44 -1.89
C GLU A 108 4.79 -29.82 -1.01
N LEU A 109 3.52 -30.10 -1.29
CA LEU A 109 2.38 -29.48 -0.61
C LEU A 109 1.68 -30.48 0.30
N ASP A 110 1.50 -30.11 1.57
CA ASP A 110 0.84 -30.89 2.61
C ASP A 110 -0.45 -30.18 3.06
N PHE A 111 -1.59 -30.86 2.84
CA PHE A 111 -2.94 -30.37 3.14
C PHE A 111 -3.55 -31.01 4.38
N SER A 112 -2.77 -31.73 5.20
CA SER A 112 -3.29 -32.48 6.36
C SER A 112 -4.11 -31.65 7.35
N ASP A 113 -3.84 -30.34 7.45
CA ASP A 113 -4.62 -29.43 8.30
C ASP A 113 -6.08 -29.30 7.86
N PHE A 114 -6.37 -29.46 6.55
CA PHE A 114 -7.73 -29.38 5.99
C PHE A 114 -8.61 -30.59 6.34
N ASN A 115 -8.05 -31.61 6.98
CA ASN A 115 -8.81 -32.69 7.60
C ASN A 115 -9.72 -32.16 8.73
N ASN A 116 -9.44 -30.96 9.25
CA ASN A 116 -10.19 -30.29 10.31
C ASN A 116 -10.86 -28.99 9.82
N VAL A 117 -11.84 -28.49 10.56
CA VAL A 117 -12.45 -27.17 10.38
C VAL A 117 -12.01 -26.25 11.53
N SER A 118 -10.80 -25.69 11.41
CA SER A 118 -10.19 -24.88 12.47
C SER A 118 -10.84 -23.50 12.55
N ASN A 119 -11.36 -23.09 13.71
CA ASN A 119 -12.07 -21.80 13.90
C ASN A 119 -13.16 -21.53 12.84
N GLY A 120 -13.96 -22.55 12.53
CA GLY A 120 -15.00 -22.45 11.51
C GLY A 120 -15.99 -21.31 11.81
N ARG A 121 -16.29 -20.52 10.78
CA ARG A 121 -17.26 -19.41 10.79
C ARG A 121 -18.25 -19.56 9.64
N PRO A 122 -19.50 -19.08 9.79
CA PRO A 122 -20.46 -19.02 8.71
C PRO A 122 -19.91 -18.35 7.45
N GLY A 123 -20.00 -19.05 6.32
CA GLY A 123 -19.76 -18.50 4.99
C GLY A 123 -21.00 -17.77 4.44
N PRO A 124 -20.86 -17.04 3.32
CA PRO A 124 -21.90 -16.18 2.77
C PRO A 124 -23.21 -16.90 2.41
N LEU A 125 -23.17 -18.22 2.20
CA LEU A 125 -24.31 -19.01 1.78
C LEU A 125 -24.73 -20.08 2.79
N LEU A 126 -24.25 -20.01 4.04
CA LEU A 126 -24.69 -20.92 5.11
C LEU A 126 -26.22 -20.86 5.30
N ASP A 127 -26.78 -19.65 5.40
CA ASP A 127 -28.23 -19.46 5.55
C ASP A 127 -28.99 -19.96 4.33
N LYS A 128 -28.42 -19.79 3.13
CA LYS A 128 -29.04 -20.33 1.91
C LYS A 128 -29.04 -21.85 1.93
N MET A 129 -27.95 -22.49 2.35
CA MET A 129 -27.90 -23.94 2.51
C MET A 129 -28.93 -24.41 3.55
N ARG A 130 -29.06 -23.70 4.69
CA ARG A 130 -30.10 -23.99 5.70
C ARG A 130 -31.49 -23.97 5.08
N ASN A 131 -31.82 -22.91 4.32
CA ASN A 131 -33.09 -22.80 3.63
C ASN A 131 -33.32 -23.91 2.59
N GLN A 132 -32.28 -24.37 1.89
CA GLN A 132 -32.39 -25.48 0.96
C GLN A 132 -32.66 -26.81 1.70
N VAL A 133 -32.02 -27.04 2.84
CA VAL A 133 -32.26 -28.23 3.67
C VAL A 133 -33.68 -28.22 4.23
N GLU A 134 -34.16 -27.08 4.73
CA GLU A 134 -35.53 -26.92 5.22
C GLU A 134 -36.58 -27.16 4.13
N LYS A 135 -36.34 -26.64 2.92
CA LYS A 135 -37.30 -26.69 1.82
C LYS A 135 -37.32 -28.03 1.08
N PHE A 136 -36.16 -28.61 0.81
CA PHE A 136 -36.00 -29.78 -0.06
C PHE A 136 -35.60 -31.05 0.69
N GLY A 137 -35.29 -30.93 1.98
CA GLY A 137 -34.82 -32.05 2.79
C GLY A 137 -33.31 -32.29 2.67
N PRO A 138 -32.70 -32.88 3.70
CA PRO A 138 -31.25 -33.04 3.80
C PRO A 138 -30.67 -34.04 2.79
N GLU A 139 -31.50 -34.92 2.21
CA GLU A 139 -31.08 -35.91 1.20
C GLU A 139 -30.74 -35.27 -0.17
N HIS A 140 -31.25 -34.05 -0.43
CA HIS A 140 -31.10 -33.36 -1.71
C HIS A 140 -30.13 -32.16 -1.65
N VAL A 141 -29.43 -31.98 -0.53
CA VAL A 141 -28.43 -30.94 -0.33
C VAL A 141 -27.08 -31.56 -0.04
N TYR A 142 -26.06 -31.07 -0.74
CA TYR A 142 -24.71 -31.64 -0.79
C TYR A 142 -23.66 -30.57 -0.53
N ILE A 143 -22.60 -30.97 0.18
CA ILE A 143 -21.30 -30.31 0.11
C ILE A 143 -20.50 -30.98 -1.00
N LEU A 144 -19.90 -30.20 -1.90
CA LEU A 144 -19.00 -30.67 -2.95
C LEU A 144 -17.70 -29.88 -2.86
N THR A 145 -16.67 -30.43 -2.22
CA THR A 145 -15.44 -29.70 -1.83
C THR A 145 -14.16 -30.35 -2.35
N ALA A 146 -13.13 -29.53 -2.57
CA ALA A 146 -11.79 -29.97 -2.90
C ALA A 146 -11.03 -30.63 -1.73
N ARG A 147 -11.55 -30.57 -0.50
CA ARG A 147 -10.88 -31.09 0.69
C ARG A 147 -10.57 -32.59 0.61
N PRO A 148 -9.55 -33.07 1.38
CA PRO A 148 -9.25 -34.49 1.51
C PRO A 148 -10.43 -35.32 2.03
N HIS A 149 -10.40 -36.63 1.80
CA HIS A 149 -11.50 -37.52 2.21
C HIS A 149 -11.69 -37.56 3.73
N GLU A 150 -10.62 -37.39 4.47
CA GLU A 150 -10.56 -37.35 5.93
C GLU A 150 -11.36 -36.16 6.51
N ALA A 151 -11.53 -35.07 5.74
CA ALA A 151 -12.27 -33.88 6.18
C ALA A 151 -13.78 -34.09 6.30
N LYS A 152 -14.30 -35.18 5.74
CA LYS A 152 -15.73 -35.43 5.58
C LYS A 152 -16.50 -35.38 6.91
N LYS A 153 -15.95 -35.98 7.96
CA LYS A 153 -16.56 -36.00 9.29
C LYS A 153 -16.49 -34.64 9.98
N ALA A 154 -15.34 -33.96 9.88
CA ALA A 154 -15.16 -32.63 10.46
C ALA A 154 -16.11 -31.59 9.86
N ILE A 155 -16.34 -31.64 8.54
CA ILE A 155 -17.34 -30.79 7.87
C ILE A 155 -18.75 -31.09 8.37
N GLN A 156 -19.10 -32.37 8.54
CA GLN A 156 -20.42 -32.77 9.05
C GLN A 156 -20.65 -32.23 10.45
N ASP A 157 -19.68 -32.41 11.34
CA ASP A 157 -19.78 -32.01 12.74
C ASP A 157 -19.87 -30.49 12.87
N TRP A 158 -19.12 -29.74 12.04
CA TRP A 158 -19.23 -28.29 11.99
C TRP A 158 -20.60 -27.82 11.48
N LEU A 159 -21.11 -28.39 10.38
CA LEU A 159 -22.46 -28.06 9.89
C LEU A 159 -23.54 -28.36 10.93
N ALA A 160 -23.43 -29.48 11.63
CA ALA A 160 -24.34 -29.85 12.71
C ALA A 160 -24.31 -28.82 13.85
N SER A 161 -23.13 -28.29 14.18
CA SER A 161 -22.98 -27.21 15.18
C SER A 161 -23.64 -25.89 14.76
N GLU A 162 -23.77 -25.65 13.45
CA GLU A 162 -24.45 -24.50 12.85
C GLU A 162 -25.95 -24.76 12.57
N GLY A 163 -26.47 -25.90 13.06
CA GLY A 163 -27.88 -26.30 12.92
C GLY A 163 -28.25 -26.92 11.58
N ILE A 164 -27.28 -27.34 10.77
CA ILE A 164 -27.50 -27.98 9.46
C ILE A 164 -27.11 -29.46 9.53
N ILE A 165 -28.11 -30.35 9.54
CA ILE A 165 -27.89 -31.79 9.63
C ILE A 165 -28.10 -32.42 8.24
N ILE A 166 -27.02 -32.90 7.62
CA ILE A 166 -27.06 -33.65 6.35
C ILE A 166 -26.39 -35.03 6.46
N PRO A 167 -26.79 -36.02 5.64
CA PRO A 167 -26.16 -37.33 5.63
C PRO A 167 -24.66 -37.23 5.31
N LEU A 168 -23.84 -38.07 5.95
CA LEU A 168 -22.41 -38.10 5.67
C LEU A 168 -22.15 -38.36 4.18
N LYS A 169 -22.93 -39.25 3.55
CA LYS A 169 -22.85 -39.54 2.09
C LYS A 169 -23.01 -38.29 1.21
N ASN A 170 -23.66 -37.23 1.71
CA ASN A 170 -23.89 -35.98 0.98
C ASN A 170 -22.74 -34.96 1.12
N ILE A 171 -21.69 -35.30 1.87
CA ILE A 171 -20.43 -34.54 1.88
C ILE A 171 -19.46 -35.22 0.92
N ILE A 172 -19.33 -34.64 -0.27
CA ILE A 172 -18.50 -35.13 -1.36
C ILE A 172 -17.16 -34.40 -1.30
N THR A 173 -16.13 -35.12 -0.86
CA THR A 173 -14.74 -34.67 -0.83
C THR A 173 -14.03 -35.21 -2.07
N LEU A 174 -13.47 -34.33 -2.90
CA LEU A 174 -12.85 -34.70 -4.17
C LEU A 174 -11.33 -34.89 -4.08
N ALA A 175 -10.69 -34.37 -3.02
CA ALA A 175 -9.23 -34.23 -2.94
C ALA A 175 -8.59 -33.56 -4.18
N ASN A 176 -9.40 -32.85 -4.97
CA ASN A 176 -9.06 -32.23 -6.24
C ASN A 176 -10.02 -31.06 -6.48
N GLY A 177 -9.48 -29.84 -6.52
CA GLY A 177 -10.25 -28.61 -6.72
C GLY A 177 -10.37 -28.16 -8.17
N SER A 178 -9.91 -28.96 -9.14
CA SER A 178 -10.00 -28.59 -10.56
C SER A 178 -11.45 -28.45 -11.03
N PRO A 179 -11.72 -27.50 -11.96
CA PRO A 179 -13.03 -27.36 -12.60
C PRO A 179 -13.57 -28.67 -13.16
N GLU A 180 -12.69 -29.47 -13.76
CA GLU A 180 -13.06 -30.75 -14.37
C GLU A 180 -13.51 -31.78 -13.32
N ALA A 181 -12.91 -31.79 -12.13
CA ALA A 181 -13.30 -32.71 -11.07
C ALA A 181 -14.69 -32.37 -10.50
N LYS A 182 -15.00 -31.07 -10.38
CA LYS A 182 -16.32 -30.58 -9.96
C LYS A 182 -17.38 -30.92 -11.00
N ALA A 183 -17.09 -30.66 -12.28
CA ALA A 183 -17.96 -31.03 -13.39
C ALA A 183 -18.24 -32.53 -13.43
N ASP A 184 -17.19 -33.37 -13.34
CA ASP A 184 -17.34 -34.84 -13.32
C ASP A 184 -18.18 -35.34 -12.14
N ALA A 185 -18.10 -34.70 -10.97
CA ALA A 185 -18.95 -35.03 -9.83
C ALA A 185 -20.43 -34.73 -10.08
N ILE A 186 -20.73 -33.63 -10.79
CA ILE A 186 -22.10 -33.30 -11.21
C ILE A 186 -22.59 -34.30 -12.28
N VAL A 187 -21.74 -34.69 -13.23
CA VAL A 187 -22.06 -35.73 -14.22
C VAL A 187 -22.48 -37.05 -13.54
N VAL A 188 -21.79 -37.45 -12.47
CA VAL A 188 -22.18 -38.65 -11.70
C VAL A 188 -23.58 -38.47 -11.09
N LYS A 189 -23.90 -37.29 -10.58
CA LYS A 189 -25.23 -37.00 -10.02
C LYS A 189 -26.33 -37.01 -11.09
N VAL A 190 -26.03 -36.53 -12.30
CA VAL A 190 -26.96 -36.67 -13.42
C VAL A 190 -27.18 -38.14 -13.79
N GLU A 191 -26.13 -38.96 -13.74
CA GLU A 191 -26.21 -40.41 -13.94
C GLU A 191 -27.06 -41.10 -12.83
N GLU A 192 -27.09 -40.54 -11.62
CA GLU A 192 -27.98 -40.97 -10.51
C GLU A 192 -29.44 -40.48 -10.68
N GLY A 193 -29.73 -39.67 -11.69
CA GLY A 193 -31.07 -39.21 -12.04
C GLY A 193 -31.39 -37.74 -11.73
N TYR A 194 -30.44 -36.96 -11.20
CA TYR A 194 -30.63 -35.53 -10.95
C TYR A 194 -30.64 -34.72 -12.26
N ASN A 195 -31.62 -33.85 -12.44
CA ASN A 195 -31.79 -33.05 -13.67
C ASN A 195 -32.29 -31.61 -13.40
N ASP A 196 -32.28 -31.19 -12.14
CA ASP A 196 -32.44 -29.80 -11.71
C ASP A 196 -31.31 -29.44 -10.73
N ILE A 197 -30.23 -28.84 -11.24
CA ILE A 197 -28.97 -28.65 -10.51
C ILE A 197 -28.81 -27.21 -10.05
N TYR A 198 -28.70 -26.99 -8.75
CA TYR A 198 -28.26 -25.72 -8.18
C TYR A 198 -26.83 -25.87 -7.65
N PHE A 199 -25.84 -25.29 -8.31
CA PHE A 199 -24.43 -25.37 -7.91
C PHE A 199 -23.88 -24.02 -7.49
N VAL A 200 -23.07 -24.00 -6.44
CA VAL A 200 -22.42 -22.79 -5.95
C VAL A 200 -20.99 -23.04 -5.50
N ASP A 201 -20.07 -22.19 -5.93
CA ASP A 201 -18.63 -22.28 -5.63
C ASP A 201 -18.03 -20.86 -5.63
N ASP A 202 -16.98 -20.62 -4.84
CA ASP A 202 -16.29 -19.31 -4.81
C ASP A 202 -15.41 -19.12 -6.05
N HIS A 203 -14.99 -20.21 -6.70
CA HIS A 203 -14.11 -20.18 -7.86
C HIS A 203 -14.88 -20.18 -9.19
N LEU A 204 -14.69 -19.13 -10.00
CA LEU A 204 -15.42 -18.94 -11.26
C LEU A 204 -15.21 -20.09 -12.26
N GLY A 205 -14.00 -20.65 -12.35
CA GLY A 205 -13.75 -21.79 -13.25
C GLY A 205 -14.59 -23.03 -12.89
N ASN A 206 -14.87 -23.25 -11.60
CA ASN A 206 -15.73 -24.36 -11.17
C ASN A 206 -17.19 -24.09 -11.56
N VAL A 207 -17.62 -22.83 -11.40
CA VAL A 207 -18.95 -22.36 -11.81
C VAL A 207 -19.16 -22.56 -13.31
N ASP A 208 -18.21 -22.12 -14.12
CA ASP A 208 -18.31 -22.21 -15.58
C ASP A 208 -18.33 -23.68 -16.05
N ALA A 209 -17.44 -24.52 -15.52
CA ALA A 209 -17.39 -25.94 -15.89
C ALA A 209 -18.66 -26.72 -15.52
N VAL A 210 -19.29 -26.41 -14.38
CA VAL A 210 -20.58 -27.01 -14.02
C VAL A 210 -21.72 -26.44 -14.86
N GLN A 211 -21.68 -25.15 -15.21
CA GLN A 211 -22.68 -24.56 -16.11
C GLN A 211 -22.63 -25.22 -17.49
N GLU A 212 -21.43 -25.49 -18.01
CA GLU A 212 -21.23 -26.22 -19.27
C GLU A 212 -21.85 -27.64 -19.22
N VAL A 213 -21.71 -28.36 -18.10
CA VAL A 213 -22.39 -29.65 -17.90
C VAL A 213 -23.91 -29.49 -17.96
N ILE A 214 -24.46 -28.49 -17.27
CA ILE A 214 -25.90 -28.21 -17.24
C ILE A 214 -26.42 -27.93 -18.66
N ASP A 215 -25.71 -27.08 -19.40
CA ASP A 215 -26.08 -26.64 -20.74
C ASP A 215 -25.94 -27.78 -21.77
N GLU A 216 -24.83 -28.52 -21.75
CA GLU A 216 -24.59 -29.60 -22.71
C GLU A 216 -25.50 -30.82 -22.49
N MET A 217 -25.96 -31.03 -21.26
CA MET A 217 -26.90 -32.09 -20.92
C MET A 217 -28.37 -31.69 -21.10
N ASP A 218 -28.65 -30.42 -21.39
CA ASP A 218 -29.99 -29.86 -21.53
C ASP A 218 -30.88 -30.14 -20.29
N ILE A 219 -30.29 -29.94 -19.10
CA ILE A 219 -30.98 -30.12 -17.82
C ILE A 219 -31.31 -28.75 -17.19
N LYS A 220 -32.29 -28.74 -16.28
CA LYS A 220 -32.59 -27.52 -15.52
C LYS A 220 -31.45 -27.26 -14.54
N GLY A 221 -31.14 -26.00 -14.31
CA GLY A 221 -30.19 -25.67 -13.27
C GLY A 221 -29.58 -24.30 -13.39
N LYS A 222 -28.76 -23.97 -12.40
CA LYS A 222 -27.96 -22.78 -12.38
C LYS A 222 -26.71 -22.99 -11.55
N SER A 223 -25.59 -22.64 -12.15
CA SER A 223 -24.29 -22.51 -11.51
C SER A 223 -24.06 -21.05 -11.10
N ILE A 224 -23.73 -20.79 -9.83
CA ILE A 224 -23.58 -19.43 -9.31
C ILE A 224 -22.27 -19.29 -8.54
N GLN A 225 -21.56 -18.19 -8.74
CA GLN A 225 -20.41 -17.88 -7.90
C GLN A 225 -20.82 -17.37 -6.52
N SER A 226 -20.27 -17.96 -5.45
CA SER A 226 -20.41 -17.46 -4.09
C SER A 226 -19.52 -16.20 -3.94
N ARG A 227 -20.13 -15.05 -3.65
CA ARG A 227 -19.40 -13.80 -3.38
C ARG A 227 -20.12 -12.99 -2.30
N ILE A 228 -19.35 -12.45 -1.35
CA ILE A 228 -19.83 -11.44 -0.41
C ILE A 228 -20.11 -10.16 -1.22
N LYS A 229 -21.24 -9.48 -0.99
CA LYS A 229 -21.67 -8.29 -1.77
C LYS A 229 -20.60 -7.19 -1.82
N GLU A 230 -19.87 -7.01 -0.73
CA GLU A 230 -18.71 -6.10 -0.60
C GLU A 230 -17.47 -6.57 -1.37
N ALA A 231 -17.29 -7.90 -1.52
CA ALA A 231 -16.23 -8.49 -2.32
C ALA A 231 -16.51 -8.37 -3.83
N LYS A 232 -17.77 -8.26 -4.26
CA LYS A 232 -18.09 -8.01 -5.69
C LYS A 232 -17.61 -6.63 -6.13
N GLU A 233 -17.89 -5.61 -5.34
CA GLU A 233 -17.45 -4.23 -5.62
C GLU A 233 -15.92 -4.11 -5.49
N ALA A 234 -15.32 -4.74 -4.48
CA ALA A 234 -13.88 -4.70 -4.27
C ALA A 234 -13.08 -5.56 -5.28
N ASP A 235 -13.55 -6.74 -5.69
CA ASP A 235 -12.90 -7.62 -6.68
C ASP A 235 -13.10 -7.10 -8.11
N GLU A 236 -14.28 -6.53 -8.42
CA GLU A 236 -14.53 -5.90 -9.72
C GLU A 236 -13.72 -4.60 -9.84
N LEU A 237 -13.67 -3.78 -8.77
CA LEU A 237 -12.77 -2.62 -8.71
C LEU A 237 -11.32 -3.07 -8.80
N MET A 238 -10.86 -4.04 -7.99
CA MET A 238 -9.48 -4.53 -8.05
C MET A 238 -9.13 -5.10 -9.41
N ARG A 239 -9.96 -5.93 -10.05
CA ARG A 239 -9.65 -6.51 -11.38
C ARG A 239 -9.59 -5.44 -12.47
N LYS A 240 -10.48 -4.45 -12.43
CA LYS A 240 -10.46 -3.31 -13.37
C LYS A 240 -9.23 -2.45 -13.15
N THR A 241 -8.96 -2.11 -11.88
CA THR A 241 -7.78 -1.40 -11.41
C THR A 241 -6.48 -2.15 -11.72
N PHE A 242 -6.39 -3.46 -11.57
CA PHE A 242 -5.21 -4.26 -11.91
C PHE A 242 -5.02 -4.36 -13.43
N ALA A 243 -6.09 -4.49 -14.21
CA ALA A 243 -6.00 -4.50 -15.67
C ALA A 243 -5.55 -3.13 -16.22
N ASP A 244 -5.99 -2.03 -15.60
CA ASP A 244 -5.61 -0.67 -15.94
C ASP A 244 -4.18 -0.33 -15.43
N ILE A 245 -3.82 -0.74 -14.22
CA ILE A 245 -2.48 -0.56 -13.63
C ILE A 245 -1.42 -1.45 -14.30
N ALA A 246 -1.77 -2.65 -14.78
CA ALA A 246 -0.82 -3.52 -15.47
C ALA A 246 -0.29 -2.91 -16.78
N GLN A 247 -0.91 -1.84 -17.29
CA GLN A 247 -0.41 -1.05 -18.42
C GLN A 247 0.49 0.13 -17.99
N VAL A 248 0.55 0.43 -16.70
CA VAL A 248 1.37 1.52 -16.13
C VAL A 248 2.71 0.94 -15.71
N GLU A 249 3.79 1.53 -16.20
CA GLU A 249 5.15 1.15 -15.81
C GLU A 249 5.42 1.64 -14.37
N THR A 250 5.12 0.78 -13.39
CA THR A 250 5.21 1.06 -11.94
C THR A 250 6.58 0.76 -11.34
N HIS A 251 7.51 0.22 -12.11
CA HIS A 251 8.87 -0.05 -11.67
C HIS A 251 9.58 1.24 -11.21
N GLY A 252 10.06 1.25 -9.97
CA GLY A 252 10.78 2.38 -9.36
C GLY A 252 9.87 3.43 -8.70
N LYS A 253 8.55 3.24 -8.72
CA LYS A 253 7.59 4.02 -7.90
C LYS A 253 7.66 3.58 -6.45
N LYS A 254 7.42 4.51 -5.53
CA LYS A 254 7.72 4.32 -4.11
C LYS A 254 6.51 4.62 -3.24
N VAL A 255 6.26 3.72 -2.28
CA VAL A 255 5.28 3.91 -1.22
C VAL A 255 5.96 3.83 0.14
N ILE A 256 5.62 4.75 1.04
CA ILE A 256 6.06 4.71 2.44
C ILE A 256 4.84 4.60 3.34
N PHE A 257 4.79 3.54 4.14
CA PHE A 257 3.78 3.38 5.19
C PHE A 257 4.26 4.00 6.49
N LEU A 258 3.55 5.00 7.00
CA LEU A 258 3.85 5.53 8.33
C LEU A 258 3.29 4.59 9.40
N VAL A 259 4.09 4.40 10.44
CA VAL A 259 3.77 3.61 11.62
C VAL A 259 4.07 4.45 12.84
N GLY A 260 3.12 4.58 13.76
CA GLY A 260 3.30 5.35 14.99
C GLY A 260 1.99 5.73 15.65
N GLY A 261 1.95 5.64 16.98
CA GLY A 261 0.77 6.03 17.78
C GLY A 261 0.42 7.52 17.66
N ALA A 262 -0.73 7.91 18.20
CA ALA A 262 -1.11 9.33 18.27
C ALA A 262 -0.06 10.13 19.08
N GLY A 263 0.28 11.34 18.64
CA GLY A 263 1.30 12.18 19.31
C GLY A 263 2.76 11.79 19.04
N SER A 264 3.02 10.76 18.22
CA SER A 264 4.39 10.36 17.83
C SER A 264 5.13 11.39 16.96
N GLY A 265 4.41 12.29 16.30
CA GLY A 265 5.02 13.30 15.43
C GLY A 265 5.19 12.88 13.96
N LYS A 266 4.41 11.90 13.48
CA LYS A 266 4.39 11.47 12.06
C LYS A 266 4.38 12.64 11.07
N SER A 267 3.41 13.55 11.19
CA SER A 267 3.27 14.73 10.33
C SER A 267 4.47 15.68 10.42
N THR A 268 5.08 15.80 11.61
CA THR A 268 6.30 16.60 11.79
C THR A 268 7.50 15.97 11.08
N ILE A 269 7.65 14.64 11.15
CA ILE A 269 8.74 13.93 10.47
C ILE A 269 8.55 13.97 8.95
N THR A 270 7.36 13.69 8.43
CA THR A 270 7.10 13.77 6.99
C THR A 270 7.30 15.18 6.45
N GLY A 271 6.84 16.20 7.18
CA GLY A 271 7.09 17.60 6.83
C GLY A 271 8.59 17.95 6.79
N LYS A 272 9.39 17.45 7.75
CA LYS A 272 10.86 17.66 7.75
C LYS A 272 11.58 16.90 6.63
N LEU A 273 11.10 15.71 6.27
CA LEU A 273 11.68 14.92 5.18
C LEU A 273 11.49 15.59 3.81
N ALA A 274 10.36 16.29 3.62
CA ALA A 274 10.04 17.06 2.42
C ALA A 274 10.24 16.24 1.12
N LEU A 275 9.75 15.01 1.10
CA LEU A 275 9.95 14.06 -0.02
C LEU A 275 9.24 14.47 -1.32
N GLY A 276 8.28 15.40 -1.26
CA GLY A 276 7.45 15.77 -2.41
C GLY A 276 6.48 14.66 -2.83
N TYR A 277 6.24 13.66 -1.97
CA TYR A 277 5.31 12.56 -2.22
C TYR A 277 3.90 12.98 -1.79
N LYS A 278 2.86 12.47 -2.47
CA LYS A 278 1.46 12.72 -2.07
C LYS A 278 1.20 12.00 -0.74
N ILE A 279 0.82 12.76 0.27
CA ILE A 279 0.51 12.23 1.60
C ILE A 279 -0.98 11.90 1.62
N ILE A 280 -1.31 10.65 1.91
CA ILE A 280 -2.68 10.15 2.08
C ILE A 280 -2.90 9.99 3.59
N ASN A 281 -3.52 10.99 4.21
CA ASN A 281 -3.79 11.03 5.65
C ASN A 281 -5.32 11.07 5.90
N PRO A 282 -5.89 10.09 6.62
CA PRO A 282 -7.31 10.10 6.96
C PRO A 282 -7.75 11.37 7.70
N ASP A 283 -6.90 11.94 8.55
CA ASP A 283 -7.25 13.11 9.36
C ASP A 283 -7.48 14.36 8.46
N ASP A 284 -6.72 14.52 7.38
CA ASP A 284 -6.84 15.65 6.45
C ASP A 284 -8.21 15.69 5.74
N ILE A 285 -8.86 14.54 5.59
CA ILE A 285 -10.19 14.39 4.99
C ILE A 285 -11.28 14.45 6.07
N MET A 286 -11.00 13.86 7.24
CA MET A 286 -11.98 13.69 8.29
C MET A 286 -12.29 14.99 9.03
N GLU A 287 -11.27 15.80 9.34
CA GLU A 287 -11.44 17.02 10.13
C GLU A 287 -12.39 18.05 9.48
N PRO A 288 -12.29 18.37 8.17
CA PRO A 288 -13.23 19.27 7.50
C PRO A 288 -14.69 18.80 7.58
N ILE A 289 -14.92 17.50 7.34
CA ILE A 289 -16.27 16.91 7.36
C ILE A 289 -16.88 16.98 8.76
N LEU A 290 -16.09 16.68 9.79
CA LEU A 290 -16.57 16.74 11.18
C LEU A 290 -16.90 18.17 11.61
N ASN A 291 -16.08 19.14 11.19
CA ASN A 291 -16.34 20.55 11.47
C ASN A 291 -17.62 21.03 10.76
N GLU A 292 -17.86 20.61 9.52
CA GLU A 292 -19.11 20.92 8.79
C GLU A 292 -20.34 20.31 9.46
N LEU A 293 -20.18 19.15 10.09
CA LEU A 293 -21.25 18.44 10.80
C LEU A 293 -21.39 18.85 12.27
N ASP A 294 -20.68 19.89 12.72
CA ASP A 294 -20.63 20.36 14.12
C ASP A 294 -20.29 19.23 15.13
N VAL A 295 -19.46 18.26 14.71
CA VAL A 295 -18.96 17.20 15.59
C VAL A 295 -17.62 17.63 16.18
N PRO A 296 -17.49 17.78 17.51
CA PRO A 296 -16.23 18.18 18.13
C PRO A 296 -15.10 17.22 17.78
N LEU A 297 -13.91 17.74 17.47
CA LEU A 297 -12.73 16.89 17.23
C LEU A 297 -12.28 16.16 18.51
N ASP A 298 -12.53 16.74 19.68
CA ASP A 298 -12.31 16.09 20.96
C ASP A 298 -13.35 14.98 21.20
N GLN A 299 -12.90 13.73 21.08
CA GLN A 299 -13.76 12.55 21.27
C GLN A 299 -14.12 12.30 22.74
N SER A 300 -13.41 12.92 23.69
CA SER A 300 -13.66 12.69 25.10
C SER A 300 -15.01 13.25 25.56
N THR A 301 -15.54 14.23 24.84
CA THR A 301 -16.77 14.98 25.13
C THR A 301 -17.99 14.55 24.30
N HIS A 302 -17.88 13.51 23.49
CA HIS A 302 -18.95 13.12 22.55
C HIS A 302 -20.22 12.59 23.23
N THR A 303 -21.38 12.96 22.67
CA THR A 303 -22.65 12.24 22.89
C THR A 303 -22.69 10.93 22.10
N LYS A 304 -23.70 10.08 22.35
CA LYS A 304 -23.88 8.83 21.59
C LYS A 304 -24.14 9.09 20.10
N GLU A 305 -24.88 10.16 19.80
CA GLU A 305 -25.19 10.59 18.44
C GLU A 305 -23.93 11.08 17.71
N GLN A 306 -23.10 11.88 18.39
CA GLN A 306 -21.82 12.35 17.86
C GLN A 306 -20.85 11.18 17.62
N ALA A 307 -20.79 10.21 18.54
CA ALA A 307 -19.98 9.01 18.37
C ALA A 307 -20.46 8.14 17.18
N SER A 308 -21.78 8.05 16.96
CA SER A 308 -22.36 7.36 15.80
C SER A 308 -22.04 8.08 14.49
N LEU A 309 -22.18 9.41 14.46
CA LEU A 309 -21.85 10.24 13.31
C LEU A 309 -20.35 10.16 12.97
N TRP A 310 -19.49 10.20 13.98
CA TRP A 310 -18.06 9.96 13.85
C TRP A 310 -17.77 8.62 13.16
N GLY A 311 -18.43 7.54 13.59
CA GLY A 311 -18.29 6.22 12.98
C GLY A 311 -18.70 6.20 11.50
N LYS A 312 -19.77 6.91 11.12
CA LYS A 312 -20.21 7.04 9.72
C LYS A 312 -19.20 7.82 8.88
N VAL A 313 -18.72 8.95 9.39
CA VAL A 313 -17.68 9.76 8.72
C VAL A 313 -16.40 8.92 8.56
N GLN A 314 -15.99 8.18 9.59
CA GLN A 314 -14.82 7.31 9.50
C GLN A 314 -14.98 6.24 8.41
N ALA A 315 -16.16 5.64 8.26
CA ALA A 315 -16.43 4.67 7.21
C ALA A 315 -16.36 5.30 5.81
N MET A 316 -16.89 6.51 5.64
CA MET A 316 -16.79 7.30 4.40
C MET A 316 -15.33 7.64 4.07
N VAL A 317 -14.57 8.17 5.03
CA VAL A 317 -13.15 8.49 4.87
C VAL A 317 -12.33 7.24 4.51
N ASN A 318 -12.64 6.09 5.13
CA ASN A 318 -11.97 4.83 4.79
C ASN A 318 -12.23 4.39 3.34
N LYS A 319 -13.38 4.75 2.75
CA LYS A 319 -13.67 4.52 1.33
C LYS A 319 -12.86 5.48 0.46
N GLU A 320 -12.90 6.78 0.77
CA GLU A 320 -12.14 7.81 0.04
C GLU A 320 -10.63 7.51 0.02
N ILE A 321 -10.06 7.09 1.14
CA ILE A 321 -8.64 6.72 1.22
C ILE A 321 -8.31 5.55 0.29
N LYS A 322 -9.21 4.56 0.14
CA LYS A 322 -9.00 3.46 -0.81
C LYS A 322 -9.03 3.98 -2.25
N ASP A 323 -9.93 4.91 -2.55
CA ASP A 323 -10.06 5.51 -3.88
C ASP A 323 -8.81 6.36 -4.21
N MET A 324 -8.30 7.15 -3.27
CA MET A 324 -7.05 7.90 -3.42
C MET A 324 -5.82 7.01 -3.60
N ILE A 325 -5.73 5.89 -2.86
CA ILE A 325 -4.67 4.90 -3.03
C ILE A 325 -4.74 4.29 -4.42
N THR A 326 -5.95 3.96 -4.88
CA THR A 326 -6.20 3.39 -6.21
C THR A 326 -5.82 4.37 -7.32
N GLU A 327 -6.22 5.64 -7.18
CA GLU A 327 -5.84 6.72 -8.10
C GLU A 327 -4.31 6.86 -8.16
N ALA A 328 -3.64 6.92 -7.01
CA ALA A 328 -2.19 7.04 -6.97
C ALA A 328 -1.47 5.84 -7.61
N MET A 329 -2.02 4.63 -7.46
CA MET A 329 -1.53 3.45 -8.16
C MET A 329 -1.69 3.57 -9.68
N ALA A 330 -2.82 4.09 -10.15
CA ALA A 330 -3.11 4.28 -11.57
C ALA A 330 -2.27 5.40 -12.21
N THR A 331 -1.99 6.48 -11.48
CA THR A 331 -1.16 7.59 -11.98
C THR A 331 0.34 7.35 -11.81
N GLY A 332 0.73 6.37 -10.99
CA GLY A 332 2.12 6.10 -10.65
C GLY A 332 2.76 7.24 -9.85
N GLU A 333 2.01 7.91 -8.98
CA GLU A 333 2.55 8.93 -8.07
C GLU A 333 3.24 8.30 -6.87
N ASN A 334 4.41 8.81 -6.46
CA ASN A 334 5.01 8.35 -5.20
C ASN A 334 4.16 8.84 -4.01
N ILE A 335 3.85 7.95 -3.08
CA ILE A 335 2.92 8.26 -1.98
C ILE A 335 3.46 7.91 -0.61
N ILE A 336 2.91 8.59 0.39
CA ILE A 336 3.05 8.26 1.81
C ILE A 336 1.66 7.98 2.36
N ILE A 337 1.47 6.80 2.96
CA ILE A 337 0.19 6.43 3.57
C ILE A 337 0.33 6.63 5.08
N ASP A 338 -0.37 7.63 5.63
CA ASP A 338 -0.38 7.91 7.07
C ASP A 338 -1.35 6.97 7.79
N GLY A 339 -0.80 6.10 8.63
CA GLY A 339 -1.55 5.19 9.46
C GLY A 339 -0.95 5.07 10.86
N THR A 340 -1.74 4.51 11.78
CA THR A 340 -1.20 4.13 13.09
C THR A 340 -0.26 2.94 12.99
N GLY A 341 -0.50 2.03 12.02
CA GLY A 341 0.21 0.75 11.91
C GLY A 341 -0.19 -0.23 13.02
N ALA A 342 -1.39 -0.13 13.58
CA ALA A 342 -1.86 -1.02 14.64
C ALA A 342 -2.37 -2.39 14.12
N SER A 343 -2.70 -2.49 12.82
CA SER A 343 -3.23 -3.71 12.21
C SER A 343 -2.18 -4.41 11.37
N LYS A 344 -1.72 -5.58 11.83
CA LYS A 344 -0.80 -6.46 11.09
C LYS A 344 -1.35 -6.84 9.72
N LYS A 345 -2.56 -7.43 9.71
CA LYS A 345 -3.21 -7.97 8.51
C LYS A 345 -3.33 -6.91 7.41
N LYS A 346 -3.85 -5.73 7.76
CA LYS A 346 -4.02 -4.62 6.79
C LYS A 346 -2.68 -4.15 6.22
N MET A 347 -1.62 -4.12 7.05
CA MET A 347 -0.29 -3.74 6.60
C MET A 347 0.30 -4.78 5.64
N GLU A 348 0.16 -6.08 5.96
CA GLU A 348 0.62 -7.17 5.09
C GLU A 348 -0.11 -7.19 3.75
N GLU A 349 -1.43 -6.95 3.75
CA GLU A 349 -2.25 -6.83 2.53
C GLU A 349 -1.78 -5.68 1.64
N LEU A 350 -1.63 -4.48 2.19
CA LEU A 350 -1.17 -3.32 1.42
C LEU A 350 0.28 -3.48 0.96
N HIS A 351 1.17 -3.97 1.83
CA HIS A 351 2.56 -4.27 1.46
C HIS A 351 2.62 -5.26 0.29
N GLY A 352 1.87 -6.37 0.39
CA GLY A 352 1.78 -7.39 -0.65
C GLY A 352 1.27 -6.83 -1.97
N LEU A 353 0.20 -6.04 -1.93
CA LEU A 353 -0.39 -5.38 -3.10
C LEU A 353 0.64 -4.50 -3.84
N PHE A 354 1.28 -3.57 -3.15
CA PHE A 354 2.28 -2.68 -3.76
C PHE A 354 3.51 -3.46 -4.27
N THR A 355 3.96 -4.47 -3.52
CA THR A 355 5.08 -5.32 -3.93
C THR A 355 4.76 -6.09 -5.22
N GLN A 356 3.55 -6.67 -5.33
CA GLN A 356 3.09 -7.37 -6.52
C GLN A 356 2.99 -6.45 -7.73
N LEU A 357 2.60 -5.20 -7.50
CA LEU A 357 2.58 -4.14 -8.51
C LEU A 357 3.97 -3.58 -8.85
N GLY A 358 5.06 -4.12 -8.30
CA GLY A 358 6.43 -3.73 -8.65
C GLY A 358 6.90 -2.39 -8.05
N TRP A 359 6.20 -1.88 -7.02
CA TRP A 359 6.62 -0.69 -6.28
C TRP A 359 7.74 -1.02 -5.29
N ASP A 360 8.61 -0.05 -5.04
CA ASP A 360 9.51 -0.07 -3.90
C ASP A 360 8.72 0.28 -2.63
N VAL A 361 8.66 -0.67 -1.70
CA VAL A 361 7.85 -0.55 -0.48
C VAL A 361 8.74 -0.27 0.72
N GLY A 362 8.42 0.79 1.47
CA GLY A 362 9.11 1.19 2.69
C GLY A 362 8.16 1.37 3.88
N GLY A 363 8.67 1.13 5.08
CA GLY A 363 7.97 1.39 6.34
C GLY A 363 8.72 2.43 7.15
N LEU A 364 8.03 3.48 7.62
CA LEU A 364 8.61 4.52 8.47
C LEU A 364 7.96 4.51 9.85
N HIS A 365 8.67 3.98 10.84
CA HIS A 365 8.27 4.00 12.23
C HIS A 365 8.73 5.28 12.93
N VAL A 366 7.76 6.08 13.37
CA VAL A 366 7.96 7.27 14.19
C VAL A 366 7.60 6.93 15.63
N ASP A 367 8.64 6.81 16.46
CA ASP A 367 8.55 6.32 17.83
C ASP A 367 8.62 7.47 18.85
N THR A 368 8.00 7.27 20.01
CA THR A 368 8.05 8.17 21.17
C THR A 368 7.63 7.43 22.44
N SER A 369 8.04 7.95 23.60
CA SER A 369 7.54 7.48 24.90
C SER A 369 6.06 7.77 25.08
N VAL A 370 5.38 6.97 25.90
CA VAL A 370 3.93 7.13 26.14
C VAL A 370 3.67 8.45 26.87
N GLU A 371 4.59 8.83 27.76
CA GLU A 371 4.56 10.04 28.55
C GLU A 371 4.61 11.27 27.64
N VAL A 372 5.56 11.30 26.70
CA VAL A 372 5.69 12.38 25.71
C VAL A 372 4.48 12.41 24.78
N ALA A 373 3.96 11.25 24.36
CA ALA A 373 2.77 11.17 23.53
C ALA A 373 1.53 11.75 24.22
N LYS A 374 1.32 11.45 25.51
CA LYS A 374 0.23 12.01 26.33
C LYS A 374 0.37 13.52 26.50
N GLU A 375 1.58 13.99 26.81
CA GLU A 375 1.86 15.42 26.93
C GLU A 375 1.58 16.16 25.62
N ARG A 376 1.98 15.58 24.48
CA ARG A 376 1.67 16.15 23.16
C ARG A 376 0.17 16.12 22.88
N ASN A 377 -0.51 15.02 23.19
CA ASN A 377 -1.95 14.87 23.00
C ASN A 377 -2.77 15.88 23.81
N SER A 378 -2.38 16.19 25.05
CA SER A 378 -3.11 17.16 25.90
C SER A 378 -3.09 18.59 25.35
N LYS A 379 -2.08 18.92 24.51
CA LYS A 379 -1.87 20.21 23.85
C LYS A 379 -2.47 20.29 22.44
N ARG A 380 -3.07 19.21 21.92
CA ARG A 380 -3.73 19.19 20.59
C ARG A 380 -5.18 19.67 20.68
N ASP A 381 -5.69 20.19 19.57
CA ASP A 381 -7.11 20.52 19.41
C ASP A 381 -7.95 19.24 19.40
N ARG A 382 -7.47 18.20 18.71
CA ARG A 382 -8.02 16.84 18.74
C ARG A 382 -7.38 16.03 19.87
N LYS A 383 -8.10 15.85 20.98
CA LYS A 383 -7.63 15.09 22.14
C LYS A 383 -8.23 13.68 22.18
N LEU A 384 -7.37 12.70 22.41
CA LEU A 384 -7.79 11.35 22.78
C LEU A 384 -7.72 11.19 24.30
N ARG A 385 -8.52 10.28 24.86
CA ARG A 385 -8.35 9.86 26.26
C ARG A 385 -7.00 9.17 26.43
N ASP A 386 -6.33 9.40 27.55
CA ASP A 386 -4.99 8.82 27.84
C ASP A 386 -4.93 7.31 27.65
N VAL A 387 -5.97 6.58 28.08
CA VAL A 387 -6.09 5.12 27.91
C VAL A 387 -6.06 4.71 26.42
N ILE A 388 -6.64 5.53 25.54
CA ILE A 388 -6.63 5.28 24.09
C ILE A 388 -5.22 5.53 23.53
N VAL A 389 -4.54 6.58 24.01
CA VAL A 389 -3.16 6.87 23.62
C VAL A 389 -2.26 5.69 24.01
N GLU A 390 -2.31 5.24 25.26
CA GLU A 390 -1.57 4.08 25.76
C GLU A 390 -1.82 2.83 24.93
N ARG A 391 -3.09 2.47 24.76
CA ARG A 391 -3.48 1.28 24.00
C ARG A 391 -2.97 1.33 22.56
N ASN A 392 -3.09 2.48 21.90
CA ASN A 392 -2.62 2.65 20.52
C ASN A 392 -1.10 2.46 20.43
N HIS A 393 -0.34 3.07 21.34
CA HIS A 393 1.11 2.90 21.38
C HIS A 393 1.53 1.46 21.67
N GLU A 394 0.86 0.79 22.62
CA GLU A 394 1.12 -0.61 22.93
C GLU A 394 0.84 -1.54 21.72
N MET A 395 -0.29 -1.33 21.04
CA MET A 395 -0.64 -2.10 19.85
C MET A 395 0.39 -1.94 18.74
N VAL A 396 0.84 -0.71 18.48
CA VAL A 396 1.86 -0.42 17.46
C VAL A 396 3.20 -1.07 17.84
N ARG A 397 3.67 -0.91 19.08
CA ARG A 397 4.92 -1.51 19.56
C ARG A 397 4.96 -3.02 19.37
N LYS A 398 3.84 -3.71 19.62
CA LYS A 398 3.71 -5.17 19.39
C LYS A 398 3.92 -5.57 17.92
N GLN A 399 3.64 -4.69 16.96
CA GLN A 399 3.82 -4.98 15.53
C GLN A 399 5.22 -4.66 14.99
N ILE A 400 6.02 -3.85 15.69
CA ILE A 400 7.31 -3.38 15.16
C ILE A 400 8.27 -4.51 14.76
N PRO A 401 8.47 -5.60 15.54
CA PRO A 401 9.33 -6.70 15.11
C PRO A 401 8.84 -7.37 13.82
N ILE A 402 7.52 -7.42 13.62
CA ILE A 402 6.89 -7.97 12.42
C ILE A 402 7.16 -7.05 11.24
N TYR A 403 7.01 -5.74 11.42
CA TYR A 403 7.27 -4.76 10.36
C TYR A 403 8.75 -4.67 10.00
N GLN A 404 9.66 -4.78 10.96
CA GLN A 404 11.09 -4.91 10.68
C GLN A 404 11.38 -6.10 9.76
N LYS A 405 10.71 -7.25 9.99
CA LYS A 405 10.84 -8.42 9.12
C LYS A 405 10.15 -8.22 7.76
N LEU A 406 8.98 -7.59 7.74
CA LEU A 406 8.16 -7.38 6.55
C LEU A 406 8.85 -6.44 5.54
N PHE A 407 9.30 -5.27 6.01
CA PHE A 407 9.94 -4.25 5.17
C PHE A 407 11.47 -4.45 5.03
N GLY A 408 12.07 -5.27 5.89
CA GLY A 408 13.50 -5.59 5.86
C GLY A 408 14.39 -4.33 5.88
N PRO A 409 15.31 -4.16 4.91
CA PRO A 409 16.20 -2.99 4.86
C PRO A 409 15.47 -1.67 4.60
N ASN A 410 14.23 -1.71 4.11
CA ASN A 410 13.39 -0.54 3.86
C ASN A 410 12.52 -0.17 5.07
N PHE A 411 12.85 -0.69 6.26
CA PHE A 411 12.25 -0.26 7.52
C PHE A 411 13.08 0.85 8.17
N PHE A 412 12.57 2.07 8.14
CA PHE A 412 13.19 3.26 8.72
C PHE A 412 12.59 3.56 10.08
N GLN A 413 13.42 3.84 11.07
CA GLN A 413 12.95 4.14 12.43
C GLN A 413 13.59 5.43 12.96
N ILE A 414 12.77 6.24 13.62
CA ILE A 414 13.20 7.47 14.30
C ILE A 414 12.48 7.62 15.64
N ASN A 415 13.24 7.89 16.71
CA ASN A 415 12.68 8.29 18.01
C ASN A 415 12.60 9.82 18.09
N THR A 416 11.47 10.33 18.58
CA THR A 416 11.17 11.77 18.60
C THR A 416 11.18 12.40 19.99
N ASP A 417 11.55 11.67 21.03
CA ASP A 417 11.47 12.15 22.43
C ASP A 417 12.35 13.38 22.66
N ASN A 418 13.53 13.38 22.05
CA ASN A 418 14.53 14.46 22.18
C ASN A 418 14.64 15.34 20.91
N LEU A 419 13.71 15.20 19.95
CA LEU A 419 13.77 15.94 18.69
C LEU A 419 12.87 17.18 18.74
N LYS A 420 13.46 18.38 18.69
CA LYS A 420 12.71 19.63 18.66
C LYS A 420 12.23 19.96 17.24
N LEU A 421 11.22 20.83 17.15
CA LEU A 421 10.68 21.33 15.87
C LEU A 421 11.74 22.03 15.02
N THR A 422 12.73 22.68 15.63
CA THR A 422 13.85 23.35 14.95
C THR A 422 14.99 22.42 14.56
N ASP A 423 15.07 21.22 15.15
CA ASP A 423 16.19 20.32 14.93
C ASP A 423 16.08 19.67 13.55
N GLY A 424 17.18 19.50 12.84
CA GLY A 424 17.17 18.65 11.64
C GLY A 424 17.07 17.16 12.01
N LEU A 425 16.76 16.32 11.02
CA LEU A 425 16.66 14.87 11.23
C LEU A 425 18.05 14.22 11.40
N PRO A 426 18.19 13.08 12.10
CA PRO A 426 19.47 12.39 12.27
C PRO A 426 20.08 11.93 10.94
N ALA A 427 21.39 12.11 10.76
CA ALA A 427 22.09 11.83 9.50
C ALA A 427 21.92 10.39 8.99
N GLU A 428 22.07 9.39 9.86
CA GLU A 428 21.95 7.97 9.49
C GLU A 428 20.53 7.63 9.02
N PHE A 429 19.52 8.14 9.73
CA PHE A 429 18.11 7.98 9.36
C PHE A 429 17.83 8.61 7.99
N THR A 430 18.29 9.85 7.78
CA THR A 430 18.09 10.55 6.53
C THR A 430 18.85 9.95 5.36
N GLU A 431 20.05 9.40 5.59
CA GLU A 431 20.81 8.72 4.54
C GLU A 431 20.06 7.47 4.06
N LYS A 432 19.59 6.63 4.99
CA LYS A 432 18.81 5.43 4.67
C LYS A 432 17.55 5.75 3.87
N ILE A 433 16.76 6.72 4.32
CA ILE A 433 15.51 7.08 3.63
C ILE A 433 15.77 7.84 2.33
N SER A 434 16.86 8.62 2.22
CA SER A 434 17.24 9.30 0.97
C SER A 434 17.71 8.29 -0.07
N ASN A 435 18.45 7.25 0.33
CA ASN A 435 18.88 6.16 -0.55
C ASN A 435 17.67 5.36 -1.06
N PHE A 436 16.67 5.15 -0.22
CA PHE A 436 15.42 4.53 -0.65
C PHE A 436 14.61 5.44 -1.56
N THR A 437 14.48 6.73 -1.26
CA THR A 437 13.60 7.64 -2.02
C THR A 437 14.25 8.24 -3.27
N ASN A 438 15.57 8.20 -3.38
CA ASN A 438 16.37 9.02 -4.30
C ASN A 438 16.14 10.54 -4.12
N VAL A 439 15.63 10.97 -2.95
CA VAL A 439 15.41 12.36 -2.61
C VAL A 439 16.38 12.76 -1.51
N ASN A 440 17.12 13.85 -1.71
CA ASN A 440 18.00 14.39 -0.67
C ASN A 440 17.15 15.04 0.43
N THR A 441 16.95 14.32 1.53
CA THR A 441 16.19 14.81 2.68
C THR A 441 17.01 15.76 3.53
N LYS A 442 16.34 16.70 4.21
CA LYS A 442 17.01 17.68 5.07
C LYS A 442 17.39 17.02 6.40
N TYR A 443 18.68 16.99 6.71
CA TYR A 443 19.20 16.42 7.94
C TYR A 443 20.06 17.39 8.72
N SER A 444 20.07 17.20 10.04
CA SER A 444 20.90 17.97 10.94
C SER A 444 22.35 17.53 10.82
N LYS A 445 23.21 18.49 10.56
CA LYS A 445 24.65 18.34 10.73
C LYS A 445 25.14 18.84 12.08
N SER A 446 24.23 19.26 12.97
CA SER A 446 24.60 19.92 14.23
C SER A 446 25.51 19.08 15.11
N ASP A 447 25.33 17.76 15.18
CA ASP A 447 26.22 16.91 16.00
C ASP A 447 27.64 16.86 15.43
N GLN A 448 27.78 16.76 14.11
CA GLN A 448 29.07 16.77 13.43
C GLN A 448 29.72 18.15 13.55
N PHE A 449 28.94 19.22 13.41
CA PHE A 449 29.41 20.58 13.61
C PHE A 449 29.84 20.82 15.07
N ASN A 450 29.07 20.38 16.06
CA ASN A 450 29.42 20.50 17.47
C ASN A 450 30.69 19.72 17.82
N LYS A 451 30.96 18.59 17.13
CA LYS A 451 32.25 17.90 17.25
C LYS A 451 33.40 18.72 16.68
N ILE A 452 33.22 19.35 15.52
CA ILE A 452 34.21 20.28 14.95
C ILE A 452 34.48 21.43 15.94
N LEU A 453 33.42 22.01 16.54
CA LEU A 453 33.58 23.04 17.57
C LEU A 453 34.27 22.52 18.83
N GLN A 454 34.00 21.29 19.26
CA GLN A 454 34.71 20.66 20.37
C GLN A 454 36.21 20.49 20.05
N GLU A 455 36.55 20.08 18.84
CA GLU A 455 37.94 19.94 18.40
C GLU A 455 38.67 21.29 18.33
N THR A 456 37.99 22.36 17.91
CA THR A 456 38.56 23.71 17.83
C THR A 456 38.64 24.39 19.20
N GLU A 457 37.57 24.34 19.98
CA GLU A 457 37.39 25.12 21.21
C GLU A 457 37.63 24.32 22.50
N GLY A 458 37.69 22.99 22.44
CA GLY A 458 37.80 22.12 23.62
C GLY A 458 36.54 22.12 24.51
N ILE A 459 35.43 22.71 24.04
CA ILE A 459 34.15 22.68 24.75
C ILE A 459 33.43 21.38 24.36
N PRO A 460 32.96 20.56 25.32
CA PRO A 460 32.27 19.32 24.98
C PRO A 460 31.08 19.55 24.03
N SER A 461 30.91 18.73 23.00
CA SER A 461 29.92 18.92 21.92
C SER A 461 28.46 18.89 22.38
N LYS A 462 28.21 18.42 23.61
CA LYS A 462 26.90 18.38 24.27
C LYS A 462 26.75 19.43 25.38
N ALA A 463 27.77 20.25 25.63
CA ALA A 463 27.71 21.24 26.69
C ALA A 463 26.80 22.41 26.31
N THR A 464 25.92 22.79 27.23
CA THR A 464 25.16 24.04 27.15
C THR A 464 25.90 25.09 27.97
N VAL A 465 26.39 26.14 27.32
CA VAL A 465 27.12 27.23 27.98
C VAL A 465 26.19 28.44 28.10
N SER A 466 26.10 29.02 29.30
CA SER A 466 25.30 30.24 29.48
C SER A 466 25.93 31.44 28.76
N ALA A 467 25.13 32.42 28.35
CA ALA A 467 25.64 33.61 27.66
C ALA A 467 26.73 34.35 28.47
N THR A 468 26.60 34.38 29.80
CA THR A 468 27.60 34.97 30.70
C THR A 468 28.91 34.18 30.67
N GLN A 469 28.85 32.85 30.77
CA GLN A 469 30.05 32.01 30.71
C GLN A 469 30.72 32.08 29.34
N ALA A 470 29.94 32.11 28.25
CA ALA A 470 30.45 32.26 26.90
C ALA A 470 31.18 33.59 26.71
N LYS A 471 30.66 34.71 27.25
CA LYS A 471 31.33 36.02 27.22
C LYS A 471 32.66 36.01 27.98
N VAL A 472 32.70 35.38 29.15
CA VAL A 472 33.93 35.29 29.97
C VAL A 472 34.98 34.39 29.31
N GLN A 473 34.57 33.23 28.75
CA GLN A 473 35.49 32.29 28.09
C GLN A 473 36.04 32.84 26.76
N SER A 474 35.19 33.46 25.94
CA SER A 474 35.64 34.10 24.69
C SER A 474 36.56 35.29 24.95
N GLY A 475 36.25 36.15 25.92
CA GLY A 475 37.09 37.30 26.29
C GLY A 475 38.51 36.94 26.77
N ARG A 476 38.71 35.72 27.30
CA ARG A 476 40.03 35.22 27.75
C ARG A 476 40.88 34.60 26.61
N ARG A 477 40.27 34.23 25.48
CA ARG A 477 40.93 33.51 24.37
C ARG A 477 41.26 34.37 23.15
N ILE A 478 40.68 35.56 23.02
CA ILE A 478 40.97 36.45 21.90
C ILE A 478 42.36 37.09 22.11
N GLY A 479 43.35 36.57 21.38
CA GLY A 479 44.71 37.09 21.37
C GLY A 479 44.79 38.47 20.72
N MET A 480 45.92 39.17 20.91
CA MET A 480 46.15 40.49 20.33
C MET A 480 46.00 40.49 18.79
N ILE A 481 46.40 39.41 18.14
CA ILE A 481 46.30 39.21 16.69
C ILE A 481 44.81 39.12 16.26
N ASP A 482 43.97 38.39 16.99
CA ASP A 482 42.54 38.25 16.66
C ASP A 482 41.76 39.57 16.83
N LYS A 483 42.17 40.40 17.81
CA LYS A 483 41.63 41.77 17.98
C LYS A 483 41.99 42.69 16.81
N VAL A 484 43.23 42.61 16.34
CA VAL A 484 43.72 43.40 15.20
C VAL A 484 43.02 42.96 13.90
N TRP A 485 42.90 41.65 13.66
CA TRP A 485 42.19 41.12 12.49
C TRP A 485 40.68 41.43 12.51
N GLY A 486 40.03 41.37 13.68
CA GLY A 486 38.61 41.74 13.83
C GLY A 486 38.31 43.24 13.68
N PHE A 487 39.31 44.10 13.86
CA PHE A 487 39.22 45.54 13.62
C PHE A 487 39.44 45.88 12.13
N ILE A 488 40.36 45.20 11.45
CA ILE A 488 40.67 45.43 10.02
C ILE A 488 39.60 44.81 9.10
N PHE A 489 39.02 43.67 9.50
CA PHE A 489 37.97 42.98 8.75
C PHE A 489 36.76 42.71 9.68
N PRO A 490 35.77 43.62 9.74
CA PRO A 490 34.59 43.44 10.58
C PRO A 490 33.75 42.24 10.12
N PRO A 491 32.93 41.62 11.00
CA PRO A 491 32.05 40.50 10.66
C PRO A 491 31.18 40.72 9.41
N SER A 492 30.80 41.96 9.10
CA SER A 492 30.04 42.35 7.91
C SER A 492 30.84 42.33 6.59
N ALA A 493 32.16 42.19 6.64
CA ALA A 493 33.04 42.12 5.47
C ALA A 493 33.30 40.68 4.99
N TYR A 494 32.84 39.67 5.74
CA TYR A 494 33.01 38.26 5.40
C TYR A 494 31.77 37.72 4.65
N ASP A 495 31.99 36.96 3.60
CA ASP A 495 30.97 36.06 3.07
C ASP A 495 30.75 34.88 4.04
N LEU A 496 29.69 34.09 3.79
CA LEU A 496 29.33 32.94 4.62
C LEU A 496 30.51 31.96 4.78
N GLU A 497 31.31 31.80 3.73
CA GLU A 497 32.45 30.89 3.71
C GLU A 497 33.55 31.37 4.67
N MET A 498 33.97 32.63 4.55
CA MET A 498 34.98 33.18 5.43
C MET A 498 34.52 33.27 6.89
N PHE A 499 33.23 33.53 7.14
CA PHE A 499 32.70 33.53 8.50
C PHE A 499 32.89 32.16 9.17
N ILE A 500 32.55 31.08 8.46
CA ILE A 500 32.68 29.71 8.95
C ILE A 500 34.14 29.32 9.16
N TYR A 501 35.06 29.76 8.31
CA TYR A 501 36.48 29.45 8.44
C TYR A 501 37.13 29.97 9.72
N ARG A 502 36.57 31.02 10.34
CA ARG A 502 37.04 31.52 11.65
C ARG A 502 36.80 30.54 12.79
N MET A 503 35.90 29.56 12.61
CA MET A 503 35.54 28.57 13.62
C MET A 503 36.35 27.26 13.48
N LEU A 504 37.28 27.20 12.52
CA LEU A 504 38.06 25.99 12.23
C LEU A 504 39.41 26.00 12.93
N ALA A 505 39.93 24.81 13.23
CA ALA A 505 41.27 24.64 13.78
C ALA A 505 42.36 25.06 12.78
N LYS A 506 43.59 25.25 13.25
CA LYS A 506 44.74 25.54 12.38
C LYS A 506 45.34 24.25 11.79
N GLY A 507 46.02 24.37 10.65
CA GLY A 507 46.80 23.27 10.04
C GLY A 507 45.95 22.13 9.47
N LYS A 508 46.49 20.90 9.47
CA LYS A 508 45.86 19.73 8.82
C LYS A 508 44.45 19.42 9.33
N LEU A 509 44.16 19.70 10.60
CA LEU A 509 42.83 19.51 11.16
C LEU A 509 41.83 20.52 10.55
N GLY A 510 42.23 21.79 10.45
CA GLY A 510 41.46 22.83 9.80
C GLY A 510 41.11 22.52 8.34
N GLU A 511 42.08 22.01 7.56
CA GLU A 511 41.84 21.61 6.17
C GLU A 511 40.78 20.50 6.05
N LYS A 512 40.81 19.49 6.95
CA LYS A 512 39.78 18.45 6.98
C LYS A 512 38.39 19.02 7.34
N GLN A 513 38.35 19.93 8.31
CA GLN A 513 37.10 20.57 8.73
C GLN A 513 36.56 21.48 7.61
N LYS A 514 37.43 22.20 6.89
CA LYS A 514 37.10 23.01 5.71
C LYS A 514 36.49 22.16 4.60
N GLU A 515 37.11 21.02 4.28
CA GLU A 515 36.58 20.08 3.29
C GLU A 515 35.21 19.53 3.69
N TRP A 516 35.00 19.28 5.00
CA TRP A 516 33.69 18.91 5.51
C TRP A 516 32.66 20.03 5.27
N PHE A 517 32.96 21.29 5.55
CA PHE A 517 32.04 22.41 5.30
C PHE A 517 31.78 22.62 3.81
N LYS A 518 32.81 22.49 2.97
CA LYS A 518 32.65 22.53 1.52
C LYS A 518 31.64 21.49 1.05
N LYS A 519 31.81 20.23 1.45
CA LYS A 519 30.92 19.13 1.07
C LYS A 519 29.51 19.26 1.63
N ASN A 520 29.37 19.72 2.87
CA ASN A 520 28.11 19.62 3.62
C ASN A 520 27.32 20.93 3.71
N LEU A 521 27.90 22.08 3.37
CA LEU A 521 27.26 23.38 3.42
C LEU A 521 27.42 24.14 2.09
N PHE A 522 28.66 24.38 1.63
CA PHE A 522 28.90 25.29 0.51
C PHE A 522 28.52 24.71 -0.85
N ASP A 523 28.90 23.46 -1.15
CA ASP A 523 28.55 22.82 -2.43
C ASP A 523 27.02 22.65 -2.59
N PRO A 524 26.27 22.15 -1.57
CA PRO A 524 24.81 22.09 -1.66
C PRO A 524 24.15 23.46 -1.77
N PHE A 525 24.61 24.46 -1.00
CA PHE A 525 24.09 25.83 -1.06
C PHE A 525 24.27 26.44 -2.45
N THR A 526 25.48 26.31 -3.01
CA THR A 526 25.82 26.81 -4.35
C THR A 526 24.98 26.13 -5.42
N LYS A 527 24.79 24.80 -5.33
CA LYS A 527 23.94 24.05 -6.26
C LYS A 527 22.50 24.56 -6.22
N ALA A 528 21.91 24.72 -5.03
CA ALA A 528 20.55 25.21 -4.87
C ALA A 528 20.38 26.65 -5.39
N PHE A 529 21.31 27.54 -5.05
CA PHE A 529 21.31 28.92 -5.53
C PHE A 529 21.36 28.99 -7.06
N ASN A 530 22.21 28.17 -7.69
CA ASN A 530 22.32 28.10 -9.14
C ASN A 530 21.03 27.56 -9.80
N GLU A 531 20.35 26.58 -9.20
CA GLU A 531 19.07 26.09 -9.72
C GLU A 531 17.95 27.14 -9.63
N ILE A 532 17.90 27.88 -8.51
CA ILE A 532 16.95 28.99 -8.35
C ILE A 532 17.20 30.05 -9.42
N ALA A 533 18.47 30.45 -9.60
CA ALA A 533 18.84 31.44 -10.61
C ALA A 533 18.50 30.97 -12.04
N ARG A 534 18.77 29.70 -12.38
CA ARG A 534 18.37 29.09 -13.68
C ARG A 534 16.87 29.10 -13.88
N THR A 535 16.12 28.70 -12.85
CA THR A 535 14.66 28.63 -12.90
C THR A 535 14.06 30.03 -13.08
N GLU A 536 14.56 31.02 -12.35
CA GLU A 536 14.14 32.42 -12.48
C GLU A 536 14.42 32.95 -13.89
N GLN A 537 15.57 32.64 -14.47
CA GLN A 537 15.90 33.00 -15.85
C GLN A 537 14.96 32.35 -16.86
N ARG A 538 14.65 31.06 -16.69
CA ARG A 538 13.71 30.32 -17.55
C ARG A 538 12.31 30.92 -17.46
N ILE A 539 11.77 31.13 -16.26
CA ILE A 539 10.45 31.76 -16.05
C ILE A 539 10.40 33.14 -16.70
N ARG A 540 11.46 33.94 -16.58
CA ARG A 540 11.56 35.25 -17.25
C ARG A 540 11.59 35.13 -18.78
N ALA A 541 12.22 34.10 -19.34
CA ALA A 541 12.23 33.86 -20.78
C ALA A 541 10.85 33.44 -21.27
N ASP A 542 10.25 32.45 -20.61
CA ASP A 542 8.93 31.92 -20.94
C ASP A 542 7.83 32.98 -20.82
N TYR A 543 7.89 33.83 -19.78
CA TYR A 543 7.00 34.98 -19.64
C TYR A 543 7.17 35.97 -20.80
N ARG A 544 8.42 36.32 -21.18
CA ARG A 544 8.68 37.21 -22.32
C ARG A 544 8.13 36.63 -23.62
N ASP A 545 8.27 35.33 -23.82
CA ASP A 545 7.77 34.64 -25.00
C ASP A 545 6.24 34.56 -25.03
N LEU A 546 5.60 34.29 -23.89
CA LEU A 546 4.14 34.32 -23.76
C LEU A 546 3.59 35.70 -24.10
N VAL A 547 4.17 36.76 -23.51
CA VAL A 547 3.77 38.14 -23.78
C VAL A 547 4.01 38.53 -25.24
N LYS A 548 5.08 38.03 -25.87
CA LYS A 548 5.36 38.24 -27.31
C LYS A 548 4.32 37.56 -28.21
N LYS A 549 3.85 36.37 -27.84
CA LYS A 549 2.83 35.59 -28.58
C LYS A 549 1.41 36.16 -28.42
N MET A 550 1.16 37.05 -27.45
CA MET A 550 -0.15 37.63 -27.16
C MET A 550 -0.10 39.17 -27.14
N PRO A 551 0.15 39.82 -28.29
CA PRO A 551 0.36 41.28 -28.36
C PRO A 551 -0.86 42.09 -27.91
N GLU A 552 -2.08 41.58 -28.11
CA GLU A 552 -3.30 42.26 -27.64
C GLU A 552 -3.39 42.28 -26.12
N VAL A 553 -3.12 41.15 -25.46
CA VAL A 553 -3.05 41.09 -23.99
C VAL A 553 -1.90 41.95 -23.48
N ARG A 554 -0.72 41.91 -24.13
CA ARG A 554 0.44 42.74 -23.77
C ARG A 554 0.09 44.24 -23.68
N LYS A 555 -0.71 44.75 -24.61
CA LYS A 555 -1.16 46.16 -24.59
C LYS A 555 -2.07 46.44 -23.40
N MET A 556 -2.90 45.47 -22.99
CA MET A 556 -3.84 45.61 -21.89
C MET A 556 -3.20 45.54 -20.50
N LEU A 557 -2.12 44.77 -20.31
CA LEU A 557 -1.53 44.51 -18.98
C LEU A 557 -1.27 45.78 -18.14
N LYS A 558 -0.81 46.87 -18.77
CA LYS A 558 -0.51 48.13 -18.08
C LYS A 558 -1.69 49.09 -17.98
N THR A 559 -2.81 48.77 -18.62
CA THR A 559 -4.02 49.59 -18.66
C THR A 559 -4.87 49.35 -17.42
N LYS A 560 -5.52 50.40 -16.91
CA LYS A 560 -6.46 50.30 -15.78
C LYS A 560 -7.74 49.58 -16.19
N ILE A 561 -8.28 48.78 -15.28
CA ILE A 561 -9.63 48.20 -15.42
C ILE A 561 -10.63 49.36 -15.32
N PRO A 562 -11.66 49.44 -16.18
CA PRO A 562 -12.68 50.47 -16.10
C PRO A 562 -13.28 50.59 -14.69
N GLY A 563 -13.31 51.81 -14.14
CA GLY A 563 -13.84 52.07 -12.79
C GLY A 563 -12.92 51.67 -11.63
N SER A 564 -11.68 51.23 -11.90
CA SER A 564 -10.70 50.85 -10.88
C SER A 564 -9.34 51.52 -11.08
N ASN A 565 -8.55 51.61 -10.01
CA ASN A 565 -7.14 52.01 -10.09
C ASN A 565 -6.20 50.83 -10.35
N LEU A 566 -6.71 49.60 -10.34
CA LEU A 566 -5.95 48.39 -10.64
C LEU A 566 -5.82 48.19 -12.15
N THR A 567 -4.73 47.57 -12.58
CA THR A 567 -4.48 47.24 -13.99
C THR A 567 -4.90 45.82 -14.31
N TYR A 568 -4.95 45.47 -15.59
CA TYR A 568 -5.17 44.08 -16.01
C TYR A 568 -4.03 43.14 -15.58
N ASP A 569 -2.79 43.62 -15.39
CA ASP A 569 -1.71 42.84 -14.75
C ASP A 569 -2.07 42.47 -13.30
N HIS A 570 -2.57 43.43 -12.52
CA HIS A 570 -3.05 43.16 -11.16
C HIS A 570 -4.23 42.18 -11.17
N ALA A 571 -5.15 42.34 -12.12
CA ALA A 571 -6.30 41.44 -12.27
C ALA A 571 -5.88 39.99 -12.48
N ILE A 572 -4.90 39.75 -13.36
CA ILE A 572 -4.38 38.41 -13.64
C ILE A 572 -3.71 37.80 -12.41
N ARG A 573 -2.94 38.58 -11.64
CA ARG A 573 -2.32 38.08 -10.38
C ARG A 573 -3.37 37.68 -9.36
N VAL A 574 -4.36 38.55 -9.13
CA VAL A 574 -5.47 38.29 -8.20
C VAL A 574 -6.28 37.07 -8.65
N TYR A 575 -6.53 36.93 -9.95
CA TYR A 575 -7.23 35.78 -10.53
C TYR A 575 -6.47 34.46 -10.30
N LEU A 576 -5.14 34.46 -10.50
CA LEU A 576 -4.31 33.28 -10.27
C LEU A 576 -4.19 32.93 -8.78
N TRP A 577 -3.95 33.92 -7.92
CA TRP A 577 -3.90 33.72 -6.47
C TRP A 577 -5.22 33.19 -5.91
N ASN A 578 -6.35 33.69 -6.39
CA ASN A 578 -7.66 33.15 -6.04
C ASN A 578 -7.81 31.67 -6.47
N LYS A 579 -7.34 31.30 -7.67
CA LYS A 579 -7.31 29.89 -8.10
C LYS A 579 -6.39 29.00 -7.25
N MET A 580 -5.36 29.58 -6.66
CA MET A 580 -4.44 28.90 -5.73
C MET A 580 -4.94 28.89 -4.29
N GLY A 581 -6.16 29.37 -4.02
CA GLY A 581 -6.76 29.37 -2.68
C GLY A 581 -6.29 30.50 -1.75
N ILE A 582 -5.63 31.54 -2.27
CA ILE A 582 -5.21 32.71 -1.50
C ILE A 582 -6.35 33.74 -1.45
N ASP A 583 -6.82 34.08 -0.25
CA ASP A 583 -7.90 35.06 -0.06
C ASP A 583 -7.33 36.48 0.02
N MET A 584 -7.30 37.17 -1.12
CA MET A 584 -6.78 38.54 -1.21
C MET A 584 -7.56 39.56 -0.36
N VAL A 585 -8.83 39.28 -0.05
CA VAL A 585 -9.66 40.16 0.77
C VAL A 585 -9.29 40.00 2.23
N LYS A 586 -9.23 38.76 2.71
CA LYS A 586 -8.96 38.43 4.11
C LYS A 586 -7.49 38.59 4.49
N ASP A 587 -6.59 38.10 3.66
CA ASP A 587 -5.18 37.93 4.02
C ASP A 587 -4.30 39.12 3.60
N HIS A 588 -4.79 39.92 2.64
CA HIS A 588 -4.02 41.02 2.03
C HIS A 588 -4.77 42.36 2.00
N GLY A 589 -5.92 42.47 2.66
CA GLY A 589 -6.64 43.72 2.86
C GLY A 589 -7.25 44.34 1.59
N MET A 590 -7.44 43.55 0.53
CA MET A 590 -8.12 44.00 -0.68
C MET A 590 -9.61 44.20 -0.42
N THR A 591 -10.23 45.25 -0.98
CA THR A 591 -11.69 45.40 -0.82
C THR A 591 -12.43 44.34 -1.65
N LYS A 592 -13.59 43.87 -1.17
CA LYS A 592 -14.45 42.93 -1.93
C LYS A 592 -14.81 43.46 -3.31
N ARG A 593 -15.00 44.78 -3.43
CA ARG A 593 -15.29 45.47 -4.68
C ARG A 593 -14.12 45.36 -5.66
N ASP A 594 -12.90 45.65 -5.22
CA ASP A 594 -11.73 45.60 -6.09
C ASP A 594 -11.38 44.16 -6.48
N PHE A 595 -11.52 43.21 -5.54
CA PHE A 595 -11.38 41.79 -5.80
C PHE A 595 -12.34 41.35 -6.91
N LYS A 596 -13.63 41.66 -6.75
CA LYS A 596 -14.65 41.34 -7.76
C LYS A 596 -14.35 41.98 -9.11
N ALA A 597 -13.93 43.25 -9.13
CA ALA A 597 -13.54 43.92 -10.37
C ALA A 597 -12.37 43.22 -11.09
N CYS A 598 -11.38 42.70 -10.36
CA CYS A 598 -10.28 41.92 -10.92
C CYS A 598 -10.74 40.58 -11.50
N ILE A 599 -11.56 39.82 -10.77
CA ILE A 599 -12.08 38.53 -11.24
C ILE A 599 -12.96 38.72 -12.47
N ASP A 600 -13.94 39.62 -12.41
CA ASP A 600 -14.87 39.89 -13.51
C ASP A 600 -14.12 40.39 -14.76
N ALA A 601 -13.08 41.22 -14.61
CA ALA A 601 -12.28 41.72 -15.73
C ALA A 601 -11.51 40.62 -16.48
N VAL A 602 -11.01 39.60 -15.77
CA VAL A 602 -10.37 38.44 -16.40
C VAL A 602 -11.44 37.50 -16.97
N ASP A 603 -12.55 37.30 -16.25
CA ASP A 603 -13.59 36.37 -16.67
C ASP A 603 -14.35 36.82 -17.92
N ALA A 604 -14.48 38.13 -18.15
CA ALA A 604 -15.16 38.69 -19.30
C ALA A 604 -14.35 38.63 -20.61
N ASP A 605 -13.03 38.39 -20.55
CA ASP A 605 -12.15 38.39 -21.72
C ASP A 605 -11.46 37.03 -21.91
N SER A 606 -11.77 36.36 -23.03
CA SER A 606 -11.25 35.03 -23.35
C SER A 606 -9.73 35.00 -23.58
N ASN A 607 -9.14 36.12 -24.04
CA ASN A 607 -7.69 36.24 -24.22
C ASN A 607 -6.98 36.42 -22.87
N LEU A 608 -7.55 37.20 -21.94
CA LEU A 608 -7.01 37.33 -20.58
C LEU A 608 -7.09 36.01 -19.81
N LYS A 609 -8.21 35.28 -19.92
CA LYS A 609 -8.36 33.92 -19.38
C LYS A 609 -7.30 32.97 -19.93
N THR A 610 -7.12 32.97 -21.25
CA THR A 610 -6.12 32.13 -21.93
C THR A 610 -4.70 32.50 -21.49
N PHE A 611 -4.40 33.80 -21.39
CA PHE A 611 -3.11 34.29 -20.92
C PHE A 611 -2.85 33.87 -19.47
N ALA A 612 -3.83 34.02 -18.58
CA ALA A 612 -3.73 33.58 -17.19
C ALA A 612 -3.49 32.06 -17.09
N GLY A 613 -4.22 31.25 -17.85
CA GLY A 613 -4.02 29.80 -17.89
C GLY A 613 -2.62 29.40 -18.38
N ARG A 614 -2.11 30.06 -19.42
CA ARG A 614 -0.74 29.83 -19.93
C ARG A 614 0.33 30.33 -18.95
N LEU A 615 0.10 31.46 -18.29
CA LEU A 615 1.00 32.01 -17.29
C LEU A 615 1.11 31.07 -16.08
N SER A 616 -0.02 30.50 -15.65
CA SER A 616 -0.08 29.49 -14.60
C SER A 616 0.67 28.19 -14.93
N ALA A 617 0.94 27.91 -16.20
CA ALA A 617 1.71 26.74 -16.62
C ALA A 617 3.22 27.02 -16.70
N ILE A 618 3.63 28.29 -16.63
CA ILE A 618 5.03 28.74 -16.62
C ILE A 618 5.56 28.88 -15.19
N SER A 619 4.69 29.33 -14.27
CA SER A 619 4.94 29.46 -12.84
C SER A 619 4.71 28.14 -12.11
#